data_AF-A0A7D5RFR2-F1
#
_entry.id   AF-A0A7D5RFR2-F1
#
_cell.length_a   1.000
_cell.length_b   1.000
_cell.length_c   1.000
_cell.angle_alpha   90.00
_cell.angle_beta   90.00
_cell.angle_gamma   90.00
#
_symmetry.space_group_name_H-M   'P 1'
#
loop_
_entity.id
_entity.type
_entity.pdbx_description
1 polymer ?
#
loop_
_entity_poly.entity_id
_entity_poly.type
_entity_poly.pdbx_seq_one_letter_code
_entity_poly.pdbx_strand_id
1 'polypeptide(L)'
;MITVDCTNAPVIKDQMLIHVADKLGALPILKSEKFILTNPDDSKSINKSDVLHAISDFLKSVNLQEDFQIIPKGDNIKIEPLDVKDMKERLENITVKKKELFFECAHCGFITQYETELKSHKLIHYI
;
A
#
# COMPACT_ATOMS: atom_id res chain seq x y z
N MET A 1 12.02 9.87 -10.32
CA MET A 1 11.15 8.68 -10.30
C MET A 1 11.70 7.72 -9.26
N ILE A 2 10.84 7.07 -8.47
CA ILE A 2 11.26 6.12 -7.43
C ILE A 2 10.61 4.78 -7.71
N THR A 3 11.38 3.70 -7.72
CA THR A 3 10.88 2.34 -7.93
C THR A 3 10.75 1.63 -6.60
N VAL A 4 9.61 1.02 -6.35
CA VAL A 4 9.37 0.17 -5.18
C VAL A 4 9.22 -1.28 -5.66
N ASP A 5 10.08 -2.15 -5.15
CA ASP A 5 10.18 -3.57 -5.48
C ASP A 5 9.48 -4.39 -4.39
N CYS A 6 8.40 -5.10 -4.78
CA CYS A 6 7.57 -5.90 -3.90
C CYS A 6 7.56 -7.38 -4.30
N THR A 7 8.62 -7.85 -4.96
CA THR A 7 8.77 -9.25 -5.41
C THR A 7 8.52 -10.25 -4.27
N ASN A 8 9.02 -9.94 -3.07
CA ASN A 8 8.84 -10.79 -1.89
C ASN A 8 7.65 -10.37 -1.01
N ALA A 9 6.83 -9.41 -1.46
CA ALA A 9 5.68 -8.87 -0.73
C ALA A 9 4.48 -8.59 -1.67
N PRO A 10 4.08 -9.53 -2.55
CA PRO A 10 3.07 -9.26 -3.57
C PRO A 10 1.68 -8.94 -2.98
N VAL A 11 1.37 -9.46 -1.78
CA VAL A 11 0.06 -9.33 -1.14
C VAL A 11 -0.25 -7.90 -0.68
N ILE A 12 0.79 -7.13 -0.33
CA ILE A 12 0.65 -5.75 0.12
C ILE A 12 0.95 -4.72 -0.98
N LYS A 13 1.44 -5.17 -2.15
CA LYS A 13 1.89 -4.32 -3.26
C LYS A 13 0.83 -3.30 -3.69
N ASP A 14 -0.35 -3.77 -4.08
CA ASP A 14 -1.40 -2.90 -4.62
C ASP A 14 -1.90 -1.89 -3.58
N GLN A 15 -2.02 -2.31 -2.32
CA GLN A 15 -2.49 -1.43 -1.24
C GLN A 15 -1.44 -0.38 -0.86
N MET A 16 -0.18 -0.81 -0.74
CA MET A 16 0.93 0.09 -0.48
C MET A 16 1.09 1.09 -1.63
N LEU A 17 0.92 0.66 -2.88
CA LEU A 17 0.93 1.55 -4.04
C LEU A 17 -0.15 2.62 -3.91
N ILE A 18 -1.41 2.24 -3.65
CA ILE A 18 -2.52 3.19 -3.56
C ILE A 18 -2.26 4.19 -2.42
N HIS A 19 -1.90 3.70 -1.24
CA HIS A 19 -1.65 4.54 -0.06
C HIS A 19 -0.49 5.51 -0.26
N VAL A 20 0.63 5.02 -0.80
CA VAL A 20 1.83 5.83 -1.02
C VAL A 20 1.62 6.83 -2.15
N ALA A 21 0.91 6.44 -3.23
CA ALA A 21 0.60 7.34 -4.34
C ALA A 21 -0.33 8.48 -3.91
N ASP A 22 -1.40 8.16 -3.18
CA ASP A 22 -2.36 9.14 -2.65
C ASP A 22 -1.67 10.14 -1.71
N LYS A 23 -0.92 9.61 -0.72
CA LYS A 23 -0.24 10.45 0.28
C LYS A 23 0.81 11.39 -0.32
N LEU A 24 1.44 11.00 -1.42
CA LEU A 24 2.47 11.80 -2.09
C LEU A 24 1.95 12.62 -3.27
N GLY A 25 0.68 12.46 -3.66
CA GLY A 25 0.14 13.03 -4.90
C GLY A 25 0.92 12.58 -6.14
N ALA A 26 1.48 11.36 -6.10
CA ALA A 26 2.32 10.81 -7.16
C ALA A 26 1.50 9.93 -8.12
N LEU A 27 1.93 9.87 -9.38
CA LEU A 27 1.38 8.96 -10.38
C LEU A 27 2.09 7.60 -10.29
N PRO A 28 1.39 6.52 -9.92
CA PRO A 28 1.97 5.19 -9.88
C PRO A 28 1.91 4.50 -11.25
N ILE A 29 2.99 3.84 -11.63
CA ILE A 29 3.09 2.98 -12.81
C ILE A 29 3.33 1.55 -12.33
N LEU A 30 2.37 0.67 -12.55
CA LEU A 30 2.46 -0.75 -12.21
C LEU A 30 3.40 -1.48 -13.19
N LYS A 31 4.37 -2.22 -12.66
CA LYS A 31 5.29 -3.05 -13.44
C LYS A 31 5.51 -4.40 -12.77
N SER A 32 4.62 -5.35 -13.07
CA SER A 32 4.60 -6.70 -12.49
C SER A 32 4.60 -6.67 -10.96
N GLU A 33 5.72 -7.08 -10.34
CA GLU A 33 5.92 -7.15 -8.88
C GLU A 33 6.52 -5.85 -8.31
N LYS A 34 6.65 -4.83 -9.14
CA LYS A 34 7.18 -3.51 -8.78
C LYS A 34 6.18 -2.44 -9.15
N PHE A 35 6.34 -1.28 -8.55
CA PHE A 35 5.67 -0.08 -9.02
C PHE A 35 6.62 1.10 -9.01
N ILE A 36 6.38 2.05 -9.90
CA ILE A 36 7.20 3.24 -10.07
C ILE A 36 6.35 4.45 -9.72
N LEU A 37 6.84 5.28 -8.82
CA LEU A 37 6.23 6.56 -8.46
C LEU A 37 6.89 7.65 -9.29
N THR A 38 6.06 8.41 -10.00
CA THR A 38 6.46 9.56 -10.81
C THR A 38 5.67 10.77 -10.36
N ASN A 39 6.30 11.94 -10.37
CA ASN A 39 5.62 13.17 -10.03
C ASN A 39 4.76 13.59 -11.24
N PRO A 40 3.50 14.05 -11.07
CA PRO A 40 2.75 14.65 -12.18
C PRO A 40 3.47 15.84 -12.83
N ASP A 41 4.33 16.54 -12.09
CA ASP A 41 5.18 17.60 -12.62
C ASP A 41 6.59 17.06 -12.92
N ASP A 42 6.95 16.96 -14.20
CA ASP A 42 8.21 16.38 -14.68
C ASP A 42 9.45 17.16 -14.19
N SER A 43 9.28 18.41 -13.75
CA SER A 43 10.37 19.24 -13.23
C SER A 43 10.70 18.96 -11.76
N LYS A 44 9.86 18.18 -11.06
CA LYS A 44 10.00 17.90 -9.63
C LYS A 44 10.31 16.44 -9.37
N SER A 45 11.46 16.17 -8.76
CA SER A 45 11.76 14.84 -8.23
C SER A 45 10.93 14.53 -6.98
N ILE A 46 10.42 13.30 -6.87
CA ILE A 46 9.83 12.81 -5.62
C ILE A 46 10.94 12.65 -4.58
N ASN A 47 10.73 13.21 -3.39
CA ASN A 47 11.65 13.06 -2.28
C ASN A 47 11.62 11.63 -1.72
N LYS A 48 12.77 11.00 -1.66
CA LYS A 48 12.92 9.63 -1.14
C LYS A 48 12.52 9.51 0.33
N SER A 49 12.80 10.53 1.13
CA SER A 49 12.45 10.54 2.55
C SER A 49 10.94 10.45 2.74
N ASP A 50 10.17 11.18 1.94
CA ASP A 50 8.71 11.14 1.97
C ASP A 50 8.16 9.78 1.54
N VAL A 51 8.77 9.14 0.53
CA VAL A 51 8.40 7.76 0.14
C VAL A 51 8.66 6.77 1.27
N LEU A 52 9.83 6.84 1.92
CA LEU A 52 10.15 5.95 3.04
C LEU A 52 9.19 6.17 4.22
N HIS A 53 8.83 7.42 4.49
CA HIS A 53 7.88 7.77 5.53
C HIS A 53 6.48 7.25 5.20
N ALA A 54 6.02 7.42 3.95
CA ALA A 54 4.72 6.93 3.49
C ALA A 54 4.63 5.39 3.53
N ILE A 55 5.69 4.68 3.13
CA ILE A 55 5.75 3.21 3.22
C ILE A 55 5.75 2.77 4.70
N SER A 56 6.53 3.42 5.56
CA SER A 56 6.57 3.08 6.99
C SER A 56 5.22 3.34 7.68
N ASP A 57 4.56 4.44 7.33
CA ASP A 57 3.22 4.78 7.79
C ASP A 57 2.18 3.75 7.34
N PHE A 58 2.23 3.32 6.08
CA PHE A 58 1.40 2.23 5.58
C PHE A 58 1.59 0.96 6.40
N LEU A 59 2.84 0.47 6.53
CA LEU A 59 3.15 -0.75 7.28
C LEU A 59 2.70 -0.66 8.74
N LYS A 60 2.84 0.51 9.37
CA LYS A 60 2.32 0.76 10.72
C LYS A 60 0.79 0.69 10.76
N SER A 61 0.11 1.28 9.78
CA SER A 61 -1.35 1.30 9.70
C SER A 61 -1.95 -0.09 9.50
N VAL A 62 -1.26 -0.98 8.77
CA VAL A 62 -1.69 -2.37 8.58
C VAL A 62 -1.11 -3.33 9.62
N ASN A 63 -0.38 -2.84 10.62
CA ASN A 63 0.26 -3.61 11.67
C ASN A 63 1.27 -4.66 11.15
N LEU A 64 2.01 -4.31 10.09
CA LEU A 64 3.03 -5.15 9.43
C LEU A 64 4.45 -4.55 9.54
N GLN A 65 4.66 -3.57 10.42
CA GLN A 65 5.95 -2.88 10.59
C GLN A 65 7.09 -3.81 11.06
N GLU A 66 6.77 -4.90 11.76
CA GLU A 66 7.73 -5.88 12.27
C GLU A 66 7.86 -7.09 11.33
N ASP A 67 6.98 -7.19 10.33
CA ASP A 67 6.95 -8.28 9.36
C ASP A 67 7.82 -7.99 8.13
N PHE A 68 8.00 -6.72 7.78
CA PHE A 68 8.71 -6.30 6.58
C PHE A 68 9.83 -5.32 6.91
N GLN A 69 10.96 -5.51 6.24
CA GLN A 69 12.06 -4.56 6.21
C GLN A 69 12.04 -3.73 4.91
N ILE A 70 12.32 -2.44 5.06
CA ILE A 70 12.44 -1.49 3.95
C ILE A 70 13.93 -1.31 3.63
N ILE A 71 14.37 -1.71 2.45
CA ILE A 71 15.78 -1.64 2.02
C ILE A 71 15.93 -0.61 0.89
N PRO A 72 16.32 0.64 1.19
CA PRO A 72 16.58 1.64 0.17
C PRO A 72 17.93 1.41 -0.55
N LYS A 73 17.92 1.30 -1.88
CA LYS A 73 19.10 1.23 -2.77
C LYS A 73 18.98 2.26 -3.91
N GLY A 74 19.60 3.43 -3.73
CA GLY A 74 19.45 4.53 -4.69
C GLY A 74 17.98 4.95 -4.84
N ASP A 75 17.48 5.03 -6.07
CA ASP A 75 16.07 5.28 -6.41
C ASP A 75 15.18 4.02 -6.36
N ASN A 76 15.73 2.89 -5.94
CA ASN A 76 14.98 1.65 -5.75
C ASN A 76 14.78 1.39 -4.25
N ILE A 77 13.56 1.04 -3.86
CA ILE A 77 13.21 0.66 -2.49
C ILE A 77 12.71 -0.77 -2.54
N LYS A 78 13.42 -1.70 -1.88
CA LYS A 78 13.01 -3.10 -1.84
C LYS A 78 12.28 -3.37 -0.54
N ILE A 79 11.14 -4.05 -0.63
CA ILE A 79 10.37 -4.51 0.52
C ILE A 79 10.59 -6.01 0.66
N GLU A 80 11.18 -6.43 1.77
CA GLU A 80 11.43 -7.84 2.05
C GLU A 80 10.77 -8.24 3.36
N PRO A 81 10.16 -9.43 3.44
CA PRO A 81 9.71 -9.98 4.70
C PRO A 81 10.92 -10.34 5.58
N LEU A 82 10.80 -10.13 6.88
CA LEU A 82 11.83 -10.44 7.87
C LEU A 82 11.91 -11.95 8.17
N ASP A 83 10.78 -12.66 8.15
CA ASP A 83 10.72 -14.11 8.41
C ASP A 83 10.14 -14.88 7.21
N VAL A 84 10.98 -15.69 6.57
CA VAL A 84 10.66 -16.43 5.34
C VAL A 84 10.00 -17.79 5.66
N LYS A 85 10.08 -18.25 6.91
CA LYS A 85 9.77 -19.64 7.27
C LYS A 85 8.29 -19.87 7.62
N ASP A 86 7.55 -18.79 7.93
CA ASP A 86 6.14 -18.81 8.34
C ASP A 86 5.20 -18.11 7.34
N MET A 87 5.67 -17.83 6.11
CA MET A 87 4.93 -17.00 5.14
C MET A 87 3.61 -17.63 4.64
N LYS A 88 3.48 -18.96 4.59
CA LYS A 88 2.28 -19.60 4.03
C LYS A 88 1.05 -19.38 4.91
N GLU A 89 1.19 -19.64 6.21
CA GLU A 89 0.12 -19.49 7.19
C GLU A 89 -0.21 -18.01 7.46
N ARG A 90 0.80 -17.12 7.41
CA ARG A 90 0.58 -15.67 7.56
C ARG A 90 0.02 -15.00 6.31
N LEU A 91 0.32 -15.46 5.08
CA LEU A 91 -0.35 -14.95 3.88
C LEU A 91 -1.86 -15.25 3.89
N GLU A 92 -2.25 -16.45 4.33
CA GLU A 92 -3.66 -16.81 4.49
C GLU A 92 -4.32 -15.90 5.54
N ASN A 93 -3.67 -15.64 6.68
CA ASN A 93 -4.13 -14.69 7.68
C ASN A 93 -4.15 -13.23 7.20
N ILE A 94 -3.25 -12.78 6.32
CA ILE A 94 -3.31 -11.45 5.70
C ILE A 94 -4.52 -11.38 4.76
N THR A 95 -4.85 -12.47 4.06
CA THR A 95 -6.03 -12.52 3.18
C THR A 95 -7.33 -12.47 3.98
N VAL A 96 -7.36 -13.08 5.18
CA VAL A 96 -8.46 -12.99 6.14
C VAL A 96 -8.51 -11.61 6.80
N LYS A 97 -7.39 -11.07 7.28
CA LYS A 97 -7.28 -9.69 7.78
C LYS A 97 -7.60 -8.65 6.72
N LYS A 98 -7.37 -8.90 5.43
CA LYS A 98 -7.78 -8.01 4.33
C LYS A 98 -9.31 -7.87 4.25
N LYS A 99 -10.07 -8.85 4.78
CA LYS A 99 -11.52 -8.76 4.98
C LYS A 99 -11.91 -8.03 6.27
N GLU A 100 -11.04 -8.03 7.28
CA GLU A 100 -11.29 -7.40 8.59
C GLU A 100 -10.74 -5.96 8.70
N LEU A 101 -9.78 -5.58 7.86
CA LEU A 101 -9.13 -4.27 7.83
C LEU A 101 -9.86 -3.25 6.96
N PHE A 102 -10.81 -3.69 6.12
CA PHE A 102 -11.53 -2.84 5.20
C PHE A 102 -13.03 -3.00 5.35
N PHE A 103 -13.69 -1.86 5.37
CA PHE A 103 -15.12 -1.69 5.32
C PHE A 103 -15.56 -1.72 3.85
N GLU A 104 -16.34 -2.73 3.48
CA GLU A 104 -16.91 -2.88 2.15
C GLU A 104 -18.38 -2.42 2.11
N CYS A 105 -18.77 -1.71 1.06
CA CYS A 105 -20.15 -1.35 0.78
C CYS A 105 -20.84 -2.48 0.03
N ALA A 106 -21.84 -3.08 0.69
CA ALA A 106 -22.62 -4.19 0.13
C ALA A 106 -23.46 -3.83 -1.13
N HIS A 107 -23.63 -2.55 -1.45
CA HIS A 107 -24.43 -2.11 -2.61
C HIS A 107 -23.63 -2.03 -3.90
N CYS A 108 -22.34 -1.68 -3.84
CA CYS A 108 -21.54 -1.41 -5.04
C CYS A 108 -20.09 -1.90 -4.97
N GLY A 109 -19.69 -2.56 -3.88
CA GLY A 109 -18.32 -3.06 -3.72
C GLY A 109 -17.28 -1.97 -3.46
N PHE A 110 -17.69 -0.78 -3.00
CA PHE A 110 -16.76 0.26 -2.54
C PHE A 110 -16.02 -0.22 -1.28
N ILE A 111 -14.69 -0.10 -1.24
CA ILE A 111 -13.85 -0.60 -0.15
C ILE A 111 -13.08 0.58 0.45
N THR A 112 -13.10 0.71 1.77
CA THR A 112 -12.35 1.75 2.49
C THR A 112 -11.80 1.24 3.82
N GLN A 113 -10.69 1.80 4.28
CA GLN A 113 -10.09 1.48 5.58
C GLN A 113 -10.74 2.24 6.75
N TYR A 114 -11.60 3.24 6.46
CA TYR A 114 -12.21 4.09 7.48
C TYR A 114 -13.72 3.89 7.54
N GLU A 115 -14.27 3.58 8.72
CA GLU A 115 -15.71 3.39 8.92
C GLU A 115 -16.52 4.66 8.56
N THR A 116 -15.97 5.84 8.85
CA THR A 116 -16.58 7.14 8.54
C THR A 116 -16.77 7.34 7.05
N GLU A 117 -15.79 6.94 6.24
CA GLU A 117 -15.87 7.01 4.78
C GLU A 117 -16.90 6.03 4.23
N LEU A 118 -17.01 4.82 4.81
CA LEU A 118 -18.07 3.89 4.43
C LEU A 118 -19.46 4.45 4.78
N LYS A 119 -19.61 5.12 5.93
CA LYS A 119 -20.88 5.75 6.32
C LYS A 119 -21.27 6.87 5.36
N SER A 120 -20.35 7.77 5.03
CA SER A 120 -20.59 8.84 4.06
C SER A 120 -20.93 8.27 2.67
N HIS A 121 -20.19 7.26 2.22
CA HIS A 121 -20.45 6.58 0.97
C HIS A 121 -21.84 5.92 0.94
N LYS A 122 -22.29 5.31 2.04
CA LYS A 122 -23.62 4.69 2.14
C LYS A 122 -24.74 5.70 1.90
N LEU A 123 -24.60 6.95 2.33
CA LEU A 123 -25.62 7.99 2.14
C LEU A 123 -25.92 8.25 0.67
N ILE A 124 -24.95 8.09 -0.22
CA ILE A 124 -25.11 8.27 -1.67
C ILE A 124 -26.15 7.30 -2.24
N HIS A 125 -26.26 6.09 -1.69
CA HIS A 125 -27.22 5.09 -2.15
C HIS A 125 -28.66 5.33 -1.67
N TYR A 126 -28.86 6.24 -0.73
CA TYR A 126 -30.18 6.59 -0.19
C TYR A 126 -30.70 7.95 -0.70
N ILE A 127 -30.08 8.49 -1.76
CA ILE A 127 -30.50 9.70 -2.48
C ILE A 127 -31.28 9.31 -3.73
#